data_AF-A0A3M6BJ84-F1
#
_entry.id   AF-A0A3M6BJ84-F1
#
_cell.length_a   1.000
_cell.length_b   1.000
_cell.length_c   1.000
_cell.angle_alpha   90.00
_cell.angle_beta   90.00
_cell.angle_gamma   90.00
#
_symmetry.space_group_name_H-M   'P 1'
#
loop_
_entity.id
_entity.type
_entity.pdbx_description
1 polymer ?
#
loop_
_entity_poly.entity_id
_entity_poly.type
_entity_poly.pdbx_seq_one_letter_code
_entity_poly.pdbx_strand_id
1 'polypeptide(L)'
;MLTEEWPAPAVATWKAVAQTLTHGLDSLSASIRWAIFIAGLTGLLLGVLDSTLPARRARYLPSAAALGLAFVLPASVSLMMALGAVLTWTVSGRWASLTERFAITAAAGLIAGESITGVGASLWQMFGNG
;
A
#
# COMPACT_ATOMS: atom_id res chain seq x y z
N MET A 1 9.34 -11.04 21.41
CA MET A 1 10.62 -11.28 20.72
C MET A 1 10.45 -10.91 19.26
N LEU A 2 10.74 -9.66 18.93
CA LEU A 2 11.04 -9.17 17.58
C LEU A 2 12.48 -8.68 17.71
N THR A 3 13.43 -9.58 17.51
CA THR A 3 14.87 -9.27 17.59
C THR A 3 15.27 -8.45 16.36
N GLU A 4 16.17 -7.47 16.53
CA GLU A 4 16.63 -6.51 15.50
C GLU A 4 17.29 -7.15 14.26
N GLU A 5 17.64 -8.43 14.31
CA GLU A 5 18.29 -9.14 13.20
C GLU A 5 17.34 -9.52 12.06
N TRP A 6 16.02 -9.60 12.30
CA TRP A 6 15.04 -9.96 11.27
C TRP A 6 13.79 -9.09 11.35
N PRO A 7 13.88 -7.80 10.96
CA PRO A 7 12.69 -6.98 10.81
C PRO A 7 11.92 -7.56 9.62
N ALA A 8 10.95 -8.42 9.87
CA ALA A 8 9.96 -8.84 8.89
C ALA A 8 8.67 -8.03 9.13
N PRO A 9 8.65 -6.70 8.88
CA PRO A 9 7.54 -5.83 9.21
C PRO A 9 6.26 -6.25 8.50
N ALA A 10 6.36 -6.79 7.28
CA ALA A 10 5.23 -7.36 6.57
C ALA A 10 4.62 -8.55 7.32
N VAL A 11 5.45 -9.45 7.86
CA VAL A 11 4.99 -10.64 8.61
C VAL A 11 4.33 -10.25 9.93
N ALA A 12 4.81 -9.19 10.59
CA ALA A 12 4.19 -8.67 11.81
C ALA A 12 2.74 -8.21 11.57
N THR A 13 2.48 -7.51 10.45
CA THR A 13 1.13 -7.08 10.07
C THR A 13 0.21 -8.28 9.81
N TRP A 14 0.66 -9.28 9.06
CA TRP A 14 -0.14 -10.49 8.79
C TRP A 14 -0.41 -11.32 10.05
N LYS A 15 0.56 -11.41 10.96
CA LYS A 15 0.38 -12.05 12.26
C LYS A 15 -0.71 -11.34 13.08
N ALA A 16 -0.69 -10.01 13.13
CA ALA A 16 -1.71 -9.24 13.84
C ALA A 16 -3.12 -9.51 13.28
N VAL A 17 -3.26 -9.59 11.95
CA VAL A 17 -4.53 -9.96 11.30
C VAL A 17 -4.96 -11.38 11.70
N ALA A 18 -4.05 -12.37 11.61
CA ALA A 18 -4.35 -13.75 11.97
C ALA A 18 -4.76 -13.90 13.44
N GLN A 19 -4.08 -13.21 14.36
CA GLN A 19 -4.42 -13.19 15.78
C GLN A 19 -5.81 -12.58 16.01
N THR A 20 -6.12 -11.48 15.32
CA THR A 20 -7.44 -10.83 15.40
C THR A 20 -8.56 -11.73 14.90
N LEU A 21 -8.33 -12.48 13.81
CA LEU A 21 -9.31 -13.45 13.29
C LEU A 21 -9.48 -14.66 14.20
N THR A 22 -8.41 -15.10 14.88
CA THR A 22 -8.43 -16.27 15.77
C THR A 22 -9.11 -15.97 17.10
N HIS A 23 -8.84 -14.81 17.70
CA HIS A 23 -9.45 -14.40 18.97
C HIS A 23 -10.80 -13.66 18.81
N GLY A 24 -11.18 -13.35 17.56
CA GLY A 24 -12.41 -12.65 17.23
C GLY A 24 -12.33 -11.14 17.44
N LEU A 25 -13.19 -10.38 16.75
CA LEU A 25 -13.20 -8.91 16.82
C LEU A 25 -13.51 -8.37 18.24
N ASP A 26 -14.10 -9.19 19.11
CA ASP A 26 -14.34 -8.85 20.52
C ASP A 26 -13.06 -8.77 21.35
N SER A 27 -11.96 -9.37 20.90
CA SER A 27 -10.65 -9.22 21.55
C SER A 27 -10.05 -7.83 21.33
N LEU A 28 -10.62 -7.02 20.44
CA LEU A 28 -10.21 -5.64 20.18
C LEU A 28 -10.95 -4.67 21.12
N SER A 29 -10.23 -3.64 21.57
CA SER A 29 -10.84 -2.56 22.36
C SER A 29 -12.01 -1.92 21.59
N ALA A 30 -13.02 -1.45 22.31
CA ALA A 30 -14.21 -0.85 21.70
C ALA A 30 -13.85 0.31 20.74
N SER A 31 -12.83 1.10 21.08
CA SER A 31 -12.34 2.20 20.24
C SER A 31 -11.79 1.72 18.89
N ILE A 32 -11.07 0.59 18.85
CA ILE A 32 -10.54 0.02 17.60
C ILE A 32 -11.68 -0.49 16.73
N ARG A 33 -12.69 -1.14 17.31
CA ARG A 33 -13.88 -1.60 16.58
C ARG A 33 -14.63 -0.44 15.92
N TRP A 34 -14.82 0.66 16.66
CA TRP A 34 -15.41 1.88 16.09
C TRP A 34 -14.55 2.49 15.00
N ALA A 35 -13.22 2.51 15.15
CA ALA A 35 -12.32 3.00 14.10
C ALA A 35 -12.44 2.16 12.81
N ILE A 36 -12.48 0.82 12.93
CA ILE A 36 -12.70 -0.09 11.79
C ILE A 36 -14.05 0.18 11.14
N PHE A 37 -15.11 0.33 11.93
CA PHE A 37 -16.46 0.60 11.43
C PHE A 37 -16.52 1.94 10.67
N ILE A 38 -15.99 3.01 11.24
CA ILE A 38 -15.97 4.34 10.61
C ILE A 38 -15.12 4.32 9.34
N ALA A 39 -13.94 3.70 9.38
CA ALA A 39 -13.07 3.57 8.21
C ALA A 39 -13.75 2.76 7.08
N GLY A 40 -14.38 1.63 7.43
CA GLY A 40 -15.12 0.79 6.49
C GLY A 40 -16.32 1.52 5.89
N LEU A 41 -17.11 2.21 6.71
CA LEU A 41 -18.24 3.01 6.25
C LEU A 41 -17.80 4.16 5.34
N THR A 42 -16.73 4.86 5.70
CA THR A 42 -16.16 5.96 4.89
C THR A 42 -15.65 5.43 3.55
N GLY A 43 -14.92 4.31 3.55
CA GLY A 43 -14.44 3.66 2.33
C GLY A 43 -15.59 3.20 1.42
N LEU A 44 -16.64 2.61 2.02
CA LEU A 44 -17.85 2.22 1.29
C LEU A 44 -18.54 3.42 0.66
N LEU A 45 -18.75 4.50 1.42
CA LEU A 45 -19.38 5.72 0.92
C LEU A 45 -18.58 6.33 -0.23
N LEU A 46 -17.25 6.40 -0.11
CA LEU A 46 -16.38 6.90 -1.18
C LEU A 46 -16.45 6.01 -2.43
N GLY A 47 -16.44 4.69 -2.28
CA GLY A 47 -16.55 3.76 -3.42
C GLY A 47 -17.92 3.82 -4.10
N VAL A 48 -19.00 3.96 -3.33
CA VAL A 48 -20.36 4.14 -3.89
C VAL A 48 -20.46 5.49 -4.61
N LEU A 49 -19.90 6.55 -4.04
CA LEU A 49 -19.89 7.86 -4.70
C LEU A 49 -19.07 7.84 -5.99
N ASP A 50 -17.90 7.21 -5.99
CA ASP A 50 -17.06 7.10 -7.20
C ASP A 50 -17.76 6.34 -8.33
N SER A 51 -18.51 5.28 -8.00
CA SER A 51 -19.26 4.48 -8.99
C SER A 51 -20.56 5.12 -9.48
N THR A 52 -21.19 6.00 -8.69
CA THR A 52 -22.50 6.59 -9.02
C THR A 52 -22.41 8.03 -9.54
N LEU A 53 -21.33 8.75 -9.26
CA LEU A 53 -21.17 10.14 -9.67
C LEU A 53 -20.80 10.26 -11.17
N PRO A 54 -21.30 11.29 -11.87
CA PRO A 54 -20.82 11.63 -13.20
C PRO A 54 -19.33 11.92 -13.19
N ALA A 55 -18.59 11.53 -14.24
CA ALA A 55 -17.13 11.68 -14.35
C ALA A 55 -16.60 13.08 -13.99
N ARG A 56 -17.40 14.13 -14.26
CA ARG A 56 -17.06 15.53 -13.95
C ARG A 56 -17.04 15.86 -12.45
N ARG A 57 -17.77 15.11 -11.62
CA ARG A 57 -17.79 15.22 -10.15
C ARG A 57 -16.86 14.20 -9.49
N ALA A 58 -16.75 13.00 -10.06
CA ALA A 58 -15.85 11.95 -9.57
C ALA A 58 -14.37 12.42 -9.50
N ARG A 59 -13.92 13.28 -10.43
CA ARG A 59 -12.55 13.86 -10.39
C ARG A 59 -12.19 14.65 -9.13
N TYR A 60 -13.18 15.08 -8.33
CA TYR A 60 -12.94 15.82 -7.09
C TYR A 60 -13.07 14.93 -5.85
N LEU A 61 -13.49 13.68 -6.03
CA LEU A 61 -13.64 12.74 -4.94
C LEU A 61 -12.26 12.17 -4.57
N PRO A 62 -11.91 12.11 -3.27
CA PRO A 62 -10.66 11.48 -2.87
C PRO A 62 -10.73 9.97 -3.14
N SER A 63 -9.65 9.42 -3.67
CA SER A 63 -9.54 7.98 -3.89
C SER A 63 -9.52 7.22 -2.57
N ALA A 64 -10.51 6.36 -2.35
CA ALA A 64 -10.59 5.50 -1.16
C ALA A 64 -9.36 4.59 -1.04
N ALA A 65 -8.87 4.06 -2.17
CA ALA A 65 -7.68 3.21 -2.21
C ALA A 65 -6.42 3.99 -1.81
N ALA A 66 -6.23 5.20 -2.34
CA ALA A 66 -5.07 6.03 -2.00
C ALA A 66 -5.09 6.44 -0.51
N LEU A 67 -6.25 6.79 0.02
CA LEU A 67 -6.42 7.10 1.45
C LEU A 67 -6.07 5.89 2.31
N GLY A 68 -6.63 4.71 2.01
CA GLY A 68 -6.33 3.48 2.75
C GLY A 68 -4.84 3.14 2.76
N LEU A 69 -4.19 3.21 1.58
CA LEU A 69 -2.76 2.97 1.45
C LEU A 69 -1.92 3.96 2.24
N ALA A 70 -2.29 5.24 2.29
CA ALA A 70 -1.58 6.26 3.06
C ALA A 70 -1.59 6.02 4.58
N PHE A 71 -2.62 5.32 5.10
CA PHE A 71 -2.67 4.94 6.53
C PHE A 71 -1.95 3.64 6.85
N VAL A 72 -1.74 2.76 5.86
CA VAL A 72 -1.08 1.46 6.04
C VAL A 72 0.42 1.55 5.82
N LEU A 73 0.85 2.36 4.84
CA LEU A 73 2.24 2.47 4.45
C LEU A 73 2.99 3.46 5.36
N PRO A 74 4.29 3.21 5.63
CA PRO A 74 5.14 4.22 6.24
C PRO A 74 5.18 5.51 5.39
N ALA A 75 5.27 6.67 6.04
CA ALA A 75 5.23 7.97 5.38
C ALA A 75 6.29 8.13 4.27
N SER A 76 7.48 7.54 4.44
CA SER A 76 8.54 7.54 3.43
C SER A 76 8.13 6.80 2.15
N VAL A 77 7.47 5.64 2.28
CA VAL A 77 6.99 4.84 1.14
C VAL A 77 5.87 5.59 0.42
N SER A 78 4.92 6.18 1.17
CA SER A 78 3.87 7.01 0.59
C SER A 78 4.44 8.20 -0.18
N LEU A 79 5.50 8.84 0.34
CA LEU A 79 6.17 9.94 -0.35
C LEU A 79 6.85 9.47 -1.64
N MET A 80 7.53 8.32 -1.63
CA MET A 80 8.14 7.75 -2.83
C MET A 80 7.09 7.41 -3.89
N MET A 81 5.94 6.84 -3.49
CA MET A 81 4.82 6.61 -4.41
C MET A 81 4.27 7.92 -4.99
N ALA A 82 4.14 8.97 -4.17
CA ALA A 82 3.70 10.28 -4.63
C ALA A 82 4.69 10.88 -5.65
N LEU A 83 5.99 10.77 -5.41
CA LEU A 83 7.03 11.19 -6.37
C LEU A 83 6.93 10.39 -7.68
N GLY A 84 6.78 9.07 -7.61
CA GLY A 84 6.58 8.22 -8.79
C GLY A 84 5.31 8.59 -9.58
N ALA A 85 4.23 8.93 -8.90
CA ALA A 85 3.00 9.40 -9.52
C ALA A 85 3.18 10.77 -10.21
N VAL A 86 3.87 11.73 -9.56
CA VAL A 86 4.18 13.04 -10.15
C VAL A 86 5.09 12.90 -11.37
N LEU A 87 6.11 12.03 -11.30
CA LEU A 87 6.98 11.73 -12.44
C LEU A 87 6.17 11.14 -13.60
N THR A 88 5.31 10.17 -13.31
CA THR A 88 4.43 9.56 -14.31
C THR A 88 3.49 10.60 -14.92
N TRP A 89 2.90 11.48 -14.11
CA TRP A 89 2.00 12.54 -14.56
C TRP A 89 2.72 13.55 -15.47
N THR A 90 3.92 14.00 -15.09
CA THR A 90 4.72 14.93 -15.90
C THR A 90 5.14 14.32 -17.24
N VAL A 91 5.57 13.06 -17.26
CA VAL A 91 5.90 12.34 -18.50
C VAL A 91 4.66 12.11 -19.37
N SER A 92 3.52 11.79 -18.76
CA SER A 92 2.24 11.57 -19.47
C SER A 92 1.77 12.81 -20.23
N GLY A 93 2.05 14.01 -19.71
CA GLY A 93 1.71 15.27 -20.37
C GLY A 93 2.46 15.49 -21.69
N ARG A 94 3.56 14.79 -21.92
CA ARG A 94 4.40 14.93 -23.11
C ARG A 94 4.41 13.67 -23.99
N TRP A 95 4.19 12.48 -23.41
CA TRP A 95 4.26 11.17 -24.08
C TRP A 95 3.17 10.19 -23.58
N ALA A 96 1.91 10.60 -23.57
CA ALA A 96 0.79 9.81 -23.02
C ALA A 96 0.76 8.33 -23.50
N SER A 97 0.97 8.09 -24.79
CA SER A 97 0.99 6.74 -25.40
C SER A 97 2.06 5.81 -24.80
N LEU A 98 3.24 6.35 -24.45
CA LEU A 98 4.29 5.55 -23.81
C LEU A 98 3.93 5.27 -22.35
N THR A 99 3.44 6.28 -21.63
CA THR A 99 3.12 6.14 -20.21
C THR A 99 2.01 5.12 -19.99
N GLU A 100 0.96 5.13 -20.82
CA GLU A 100 -0.18 4.22 -20.71
C GLU A 100 0.23 2.74 -20.88
N ARG A 101 1.26 2.46 -21.70
CA ARG A 101 1.79 1.10 -21.89
C ARG A 101 2.89 0.69 -20.93
N PHE A 102 3.80 1.60 -20.59
CA PHE A 102 5.06 1.25 -19.92
C PHE A 102 5.11 1.65 -18.45
N ALA A 103 4.27 2.59 -17.97
CA ALA A 103 4.35 3.04 -16.58
C ALA A 103 4.05 1.91 -15.58
N ILE A 104 2.98 1.15 -15.82
CA ILE A 104 2.61 0.01 -14.96
C ILE A 104 3.70 -1.06 -14.99
N THR A 105 4.18 -1.42 -16.17
CA THR A 105 5.26 -2.41 -16.35
C THR A 105 6.55 -1.98 -15.67
N ALA A 106 6.95 -0.71 -15.80
CA ALA A 106 8.14 -0.17 -15.17
C ALA A 106 8.00 -0.14 -13.64
N ALA A 107 6.85 0.31 -13.12
CA ALA A 107 6.58 0.30 -11.68
C ALA A 107 6.59 -1.12 -11.10
N ALA A 108 5.92 -2.07 -11.76
CA ALA A 108 5.91 -3.47 -11.36
C ALA A 108 7.32 -4.09 -11.39
N GLY A 109 8.10 -3.80 -12.44
CA GLY A 109 9.49 -4.23 -12.55
C GLY A 109 10.37 -3.67 -11.44
N LEU A 110 10.19 -2.40 -11.06
CA LEU A 110 10.93 -1.77 -9.97
C LEU A 110 10.61 -2.44 -8.62
N ILE A 111 9.33 -2.65 -8.32
CA ILE A 111 8.87 -3.31 -7.08
C ILE A 111 9.39 -4.75 -6.99
N ALA A 112 9.28 -5.50 -8.10
CA ALA A 112 9.80 -6.86 -8.17
C ALA A 112 11.33 -6.90 -8.05
N GLY A 113 12.03 -5.96 -8.69
CA GLY A 113 13.48 -5.84 -8.64
C GLY A 113 14.00 -5.54 -7.24
N GLU A 114 13.37 -4.61 -6.52
CA GLU A 114 13.68 -4.33 -5.11
C GLU A 114 13.50 -5.59 -4.26
N SER A 115 12.38 -6.30 -4.45
CA SER A 115 12.06 -7.52 -3.70
C SER A 115 13.08 -8.63 -3.94
N ILE A 116 13.44 -8.90 -5.20
CA ILE A 116 14.42 -9.92 -5.58
C ILE A 116 15.81 -9.56 -5.06
N THR A 117 16.20 -8.28 -5.15
CA THR A 117 17.49 -7.79 -4.64
C THR A 117 17.58 -7.96 -3.13
N GLY A 118 16.50 -7.68 -2.38
CA GLY A 118 16.44 -7.91 -0.94
C GLY A 118 16.66 -9.38 -0.57
N VAL A 119 15.96 -10.31 -1.24
CA VAL A 119 16.15 -11.75 -1.03
C VAL A 119 17.58 -12.19 -1.37
N GLY A 120 18.12 -11.71 -2.50
CA GLY A 120 19.49 -12.01 -2.91
C GLY A 120 20.54 -11.52 -1.92
N ALA A 121 20.37 -10.32 -1.37
CA ALA A 121 21.26 -9.77 -0.34
C ALA A 121 21.21 -10.59 0.95
N SER A 122 20.02 -11.01 1.40
CA SER A 122 19.87 -11.88 2.56
C SER A 122 20.53 -13.24 2.37
N LEU A 123 20.39 -13.85 1.19
CA LEU A 123 21.06 -15.12 0.87
C LEU A 123 22.59 -14.94 0.85
N TRP A 124 23.10 -13.87 0.24
CA TRP A 124 24.52 -13.57 0.22
C TRP A 124 25.11 -13.41 1.62
N GLN A 125 24.41 -12.68 2.50
CA GLN A 125 24.81 -12.52 3.89
C GLN A 125 24.85 -13.85 4.64
N MET A 126 23.89 -14.75 4.38
CA MET A 126 23.85 -16.09 5.00
C MET A 126 25.03 -16.97 4.59
N PHE A 127 25.52 -16.87 3.34
CA PHE A 127 26.71 -17.60 2.88
C PHE A 127 28.03 -16.91 3.27
N GLY A 128 28.03 -15.59 3.47
CA GLY A 128 29.23 -14.82 3.84
C GLY A 128 29.51 -14.78 5.35
N ASN A 129 28.51 -15.01 6.19
CA ASN A 129 28.65 -15.10 7.66
C ASN A 129 28.70 -16.56 8.18
N GLY A 130 28.89 -17.55 7.29
CA GLY A 130 29.06 -18.96 7.62
C GLY A 130 30.52 -19.38 7.71
#